data_AF-A0ABD0RGC5-F1
#
_entry.id   AF-A0ABD0RGC5-F1
#
_cell.length_a   1.000
_cell.length_b   1.000
_cell.length_c   1.000
_cell.angle_alpha   90.00
_cell.angle_beta   90.00
_cell.angle_gamma   90.00
#
_symmetry.space_group_name_H-M   'P 1'
#
loop_
_entity.id
_entity.type
_entity.pdbx_description
1 polymer ?
#
loop_
_entity_poly.entity_id
_entity_poly.type
_entity_poly.pdbx_seq_one_letter_code
_entity_poly.pdbx_strand_id
1 'polypeptide(L)'
;MFKEAATTNNHTDLHEYAETVSAYIKKCIDDVTVTKTITTHANQKPWMTAEVRGMLKTRDEAFRSGDEAALKTARANLSCGIKNAKWSYAQKINNHFTGSRDKQSLWQAIQSITDYKPLPQACDDETALPDVFNHFYSRFEMQNDTPAQKLPTPPNDQVFCLSPADVRKTLSRINPRKAVGPDNIPGHLTDVLTDIFCAR
;
A
#
# COMPACT_ATOMS: atom_id res chain seq x y z
N MET A 1 -8.63 30.29 3.51
CA MET A 1 -9.46 29.34 4.27
C MET A 1 -8.67 28.65 5.38
N PHE A 2 -7.87 27.60 5.15
CA PHE A 2 -7.15 26.91 6.25
C PHE A 2 -6.16 27.80 7.00
N LYS A 3 -5.39 28.61 6.27
CA LYS A 3 -4.45 29.57 6.87
C LYS A 3 -5.16 30.64 7.69
N GLU A 4 -6.30 31.14 7.23
CA GLU A 4 -7.08 32.17 7.93
C GLU A 4 -7.69 31.61 9.22
N ALA A 5 -8.12 30.35 9.22
CA ALA A 5 -8.65 29.68 10.41
C ALA A 5 -7.58 29.46 11.49
N ALA A 6 -6.33 29.19 11.10
CA ALA A 6 -5.21 28.95 12.01
C ALA A 6 -4.43 30.23 12.40
N THR A 7 -4.92 31.43 12.05
CA THR A 7 -4.21 32.69 12.33
C THR A 7 -4.97 33.50 13.38
N THR A 8 -4.36 33.68 14.55
CA THR A 8 -4.87 34.56 15.63
C THR A 8 -3.87 35.68 15.88
N ASN A 9 -4.32 36.94 15.87
CA ASN A 9 -3.48 38.12 16.11
C ASN A 9 -2.20 38.19 15.25
N ASN A 10 -2.32 37.94 13.94
CA ASN A 10 -1.21 37.89 12.96
C ASN A 10 -0.17 36.78 13.21
N HIS A 11 -0.40 35.87 14.16
CA HIS A 11 0.40 34.68 14.36
C HIS A 11 -0.35 33.47 13.81
N THR A 12 0.24 32.80 12.82
CA THR A 12 -0.30 31.54 12.28
C THR A 12 0.25 30.40 13.13
N ASP A 13 -0.64 29.68 13.82
CA ASP A 13 -0.30 28.43 14.47
C ASP A 13 -0.06 27.37 13.38
N LEU A 14 1.20 27.03 13.18
CA LEU A 14 1.62 26.07 12.17
C LEU A 14 1.10 24.66 12.47
N HIS A 15 0.94 24.31 13.74
CA HIS A 15 0.43 23.01 14.16
C HIS A 15 -1.05 22.89 13.84
N GLU A 16 -1.84 23.91 14.20
CA GLU A 16 -3.27 23.96 13.89
C GLU A 16 -3.53 23.98 12.36
N TYR A 17 -2.70 24.69 11.61
CA TYR A 17 -2.76 24.69 10.15
C TYR A 17 -2.47 23.29 9.56
N ALA A 18 -1.44 22.60 10.05
CA ALA A 18 -1.08 21.27 9.57
C ALA A 18 -2.17 20.23 9.91
N GLU A 19 -2.73 20.28 11.11
CA GLU A 19 -3.81 19.41 11.56
C GLU A 19 -5.08 19.59 10.72
N THR A 20 -5.50 20.84 10.50
CA THR A 20 -6.72 21.13 9.73
C THR A 20 -6.62 20.71 8.27
N VAL A 21 -5.47 20.91 7.63
CA VAL A 21 -5.22 20.43 6.25
C VAL A 21 -5.20 18.91 6.20
N SER A 22 -4.51 18.25 7.14
CA SER A 22 -4.43 16.78 7.21
C SER A 22 -5.79 16.14 7.46
N ALA A 23 -6.60 16.72 8.35
CA ALA A 23 -7.96 16.28 8.63
C ALA A 23 -8.88 16.42 7.40
N TYR A 24 -8.75 17.52 6.65
CA TYR A 24 -9.51 17.71 5.41
C TYR A 24 -9.13 16.68 4.35
N ILE A 25 -7.83 16.44 4.15
CA ILE A 25 -7.34 15.42 3.22
C ILE A 25 -7.92 14.06 3.63
N LYS A 26 -7.78 13.65 4.90
CA LYS A 26 -8.29 12.38 5.41
C LYS A 26 -9.79 12.22 5.15
N LYS A 27 -10.58 13.27 5.38
CA LYS A 27 -12.02 13.25 5.04
C LYS A 27 -12.26 12.99 3.55
N CYS A 28 -11.52 13.66 2.66
CA CYS A 28 -11.63 13.40 1.22
C CYS A 28 -11.26 11.96 0.85
N ILE A 29 -10.31 11.34 1.57
CA ILE A 29 -9.97 9.92 1.39
C ILE A 29 -11.18 9.05 1.76
N ASP A 30 -11.75 9.29 2.93
CA ASP A 30 -12.87 8.49 3.44
C ASP A 30 -14.13 8.63 2.57
N ASP A 31 -14.38 9.82 1.99
CA ASP A 31 -15.53 10.07 1.11
C ASP A 31 -15.39 9.40 -0.28
N VAL A 32 -14.16 9.25 -0.80
CA VAL A 32 -13.90 8.71 -2.15
C VAL A 32 -13.57 7.21 -2.12
N THR A 33 -13.13 6.67 -0.98
CA THR A 33 -12.65 5.29 -0.88
C THR A 33 -13.55 4.42 0.01
N VAL A 34 -13.85 3.21 -0.46
CA VAL A 34 -14.53 2.20 0.36
C VAL A 34 -13.50 1.30 1.03
N THR A 35 -13.34 1.44 2.33
CA THR A 35 -12.48 0.54 3.12
C THR A 35 -13.17 -0.81 3.29
N LYS A 36 -12.47 -1.89 2.88
CA LYS A 36 -12.92 -3.27 3.11
C LYS A 36 -11.90 -4.01 3.94
N THR A 37 -12.32 -4.48 5.11
CA THR A 37 -11.50 -5.35 5.95
C THR A 37 -11.62 -6.79 5.48
N ILE A 38 -10.49 -7.40 5.10
CA ILE A 38 -10.42 -8.82 4.72
C ILE A 38 -9.68 -9.56 5.83
N THR A 39 -10.41 -10.37 6.59
CA THR A 39 -9.82 -11.28 7.57
C THR A 39 -9.23 -12.49 6.85
N THR A 40 -7.90 -12.57 6.81
CA THR A 40 -7.18 -13.76 6.33
C THR A 40 -6.62 -14.52 7.53
N HIS A 41 -6.97 -15.80 7.67
CA HIS A 41 -6.36 -16.64 8.71
C HIS A 41 -5.06 -17.26 8.18
N ALA A 42 -4.02 -17.30 9.01
CA ALA A 42 -2.70 -17.81 8.63
C ALA A 42 -2.74 -19.23 8.02
N ASN A 43 -3.70 -20.06 8.45
CA ASN A 43 -3.84 -21.44 8.02
C ASN A 43 -4.91 -21.67 6.94
N GLN A 44 -5.41 -20.62 6.27
CA GLN A 44 -6.34 -20.81 5.16
C GLN A 44 -5.64 -21.52 3.99
N LYS A 45 -6.12 -22.73 3.69
CA LYS A 45 -5.57 -23.53 2.60
C LYS A 45 -5.82 -22.81 1.26
N PRO A 46 -4.83 -22.72 0.35
CA PRO A 46 -4.98 -22.00 -0.92
C PRO A 46 -6.10 -22.50 -1.84
N TRP A 47 -6.50 -23.77 -1.69
CA TRP A 47 -7.62 -24.38 -2.43
C TRP A 47 -9.01 -24.09 -1.80
N MET A 48 -9.09 -23.36 -0.68
CA MET A 48 -10.36 -22.91 -0.07
C MET A 48 -10.95 -21.68 -0.79
N THR A 49 -11.38 -21.89 -2.04
CA THR A 49 -11.95 -20.85 -2.90
C THR A 49 -13.36 -20.43 -2.45
N ALA A 50 -13.89 -19.36 -3.06
CA ALA A 50 -15.29 -18.95 -2.84
C ALA A 50 -16.29 -20.05 -3.27
N GLU A 51 -15.98 -20.79 -4.33
CA GLU A 51 -16.79 -21.91 -4.80
C GLU A 51 -16.85 -23.06 -3.78
N VAL A 52 -15.70 -23.46 -3.23
CA VAL A 52 -15.65 -24.51 -2.19
C VAL A 52 -16.41 -24.06 -0.94
N ARG A 53 -16.32 -22.78 -0.57
CA ARG A 53 -17.13 -22.19 0.52
C ARG A 53 -18.63 -22.21 0.20
N GLY A 54 -19.01 -21.93 -1.05
CA GLY A 54 -20.38 -22.07 -1.53
C GLY A 54 -20.90 -23.50 -1.40
N MET A 55 -20.12 -24.49 -1.84
CA MET A 55 -20.48 -25.92 -1.72
C MET A 55 -20.60 -26.38 -0.26
N LEU A 56 -19.73 -25.88 0.64
CA LEU A 56 -19.85 -26.12 2.08
C LEU A 56 -21.18 -25.57 2.61
N LYS A 57 -21.54 -24.34 2.21
CA LYS A 57 -22.81 -23.71 2.59
C LYS A 57 -24.02 -24.52 2.09
N THR A 58 -24.02 -24.94 0.82
CA THR A 58 -25.09 -25.78 0.25
C THR A 58 -25.23 -27.11 0.98
N ARG A 59 -24.11 -27.76 1.33
CA ARG A 59 -24.13 -28.99 2.14
C ARG A 59 -24.75 -28.73 3.51
N ASP A 60 -24.36 -27.66 4.18
CA ASP A 60 -24.87 -27.33 5.52
C ASP A 60 -26.35 -26.97 5.50
N GLU A 61 -26.82 -26.33 4.43
CA GLU A 61 -28.24 -26.06 4.19
C GLU A 61 -29.02 -27.35 3.98
N ALA A 62 -28.53 -28.26 3.12
CA ALA A 62 -29.16 -29.57 2.90
C ALA A 62 -29.19 -30.43 4.18
N PHE A 63 -28.15 -30.33 5.02
CA PHE A 63 -28.13 -30.99 6.32
C PHE A 63 -29.19 -30.41 7.26
N ARG A 64 -29.29 -29.08 7.34
CA ARG A 64 -30.31 -28.40 8.17
C ARG A 64 -31.73 -28.66 7.70
N SER A 65 -31.96 -28.86 6.40
CA SER A 65 -33.28 -29.15 5.85
C SER A 65 -33.73 -30.61 6.01
N GLY A 66 -32.82 -31.52 6.38
CA GLY A 66 -33.12 -32.95 6.54
C GLY A 66 -33.36 -33.71 5.22
N ASP A 67 -33.02 -33.11 4.07
CA ASP A 67 -33.17 -33.75 2.76
C ASP A 67 -31.93 -34.62 2.47
N GLU A 68 -32.08 -35.94 2.63
CA GLU A 68 -31.01 -36.91 2.45
C GLU A 68 -30.50 -36.97 1.00
N ALA A 69 -31.39 -36.80 0.01
CA ALA A 69 -31.00 -36.86 -1.41
C ALA A 69 -30.19 -35.63 -1.81
N ALA A 70 -30.64 -34.44 -1.37
CA ALA A 70 -29.89 -33.20 -1.53
C ALA A 70 -28.55 -33.24 -0.78
N LEU A 71 -28.52 -33.79 0.44
CA LEU A 71 -27.30 -33.92 1.24
C LEU A 71 -26.27 -34.83 0.56
N LYS A 72 -26.69 -35.98 0.03
CA LYS A 72 -25.82 -36.89 -0.73
C LYS A 72 -25.22 -36.20 -1.96
N THR A 73 -26.05 -35.46 -2.68
CA THR A 73 -25.64 -34.70 -3.87
C THR A 73 -24.65 -33.60 -3.52
N ALA A 74 -24.95 -32.81 -2.48
CA ALA A 74 -24.08 -31.74 -2.01
C ALA A 74 -22.72 -32.27 -1.52
N ARG A 75 -22.69 -33.44 -0.85
CA ARG A 75 -21.43 -34.11 -0.44
C ARG A 75 -20.59 -34.56 -1.62
N ALA A 76 -21.22 -35.14 -2.65
CA ALA A 76 -20.52 -35.56 -3.87
C ALA A 76 -19.93 -34.35 -4.62
N ASN A 77 -20.74 -33.30 -4.79
CA ASN A 77 -20.33 -32.05 -5.42
C ASN A 77 -19.20 -31.38 -4.66
N LEU A 78 -19.29 -31.29 -3.33
CA LEU A 78 -18.22 -30.75 -2.48
C LEU A 78 -16.92 -31.55 -2.64
N SER A 79 -17.00 -32.88 -2.65
CA SER A 79 -15.82 -33.73 -2.81
C SER A 79 -15.15 -33.54 -4.17
N CYS A 80 -15.95 -33.42 -5.23
CA CYS A 80 -15.47 -33.10 -6.57
C CYS A 80 -14.86 -31.70 -6.63
N GLY A 81 -15.55 -30.70 -6.07
CA GLY A 81 -15.09 -29.31 -6.02
C GLY A 81 -13.76 -29.17 -5.28
N ILE A 82 -13.57 -29.85 -4.15
CA ILE A 82 -12.29 -29.86 -3.42
C ILE A 82 -11.18 -30.49 -4.27
N LYS A 83 -11.44 -31.61 -4.95
CA LYS A 83 -10.46 -32.25 -5.84
C LYS A 83 -10.05 -31.31 -6.97
N ASN A 84 -11.03 -30.69 -7.63
CA ASN A 84 -10.80 -29.73 -8.71
C ASN A 84 -10.03 -28.50 -8.22
N ALA A 85 -10.42 -27.92 -7.08
CA ALA A 85 -9.73 -26.75 -6.52
C ALA A 85 -8.27 -27.06 -6.15
N LYS A 86 -8.00 -28.24 -5.57
CA LYS A 86 -6.62 -28.70 -5.31
C LYS A 86 -5.84 -28.90 -6.60
N TRP A 87 -6.45 -29.50 -7.62
CA TRP A 87 -5.82 -29.72 -8.91
C TRP A 87 -5.51 -28.38 -9.61
N SER A 88 -6.46 -27.45 -9.65
CA SER A 88 -6.25 -26.11 -10.21
C SER A 88 -5.15 -25.34 -9.48
N TYR A 89 -5.08 -25.43 -8.14
CA TYR A 89 -3.99 -24.84 -7.37
C TYR A 89 -2.63 -25.46 -7.72
N ALA A 90 -2.56 -26.80 -7.80
CA ALA A 90 -1.35 -27.50 -8.20
C ALA A 90 -0.90 -27.13 -9.62
N GLN A 91 -1.84 -27.02 -10.56
CA GLN A 91 -1.57 -26.56 -11.93
C GLN A 91 -1.05 -25.12 -11.94
N LYS A 92 -1.63 -24.22 -11.15
CA LYS A 92 -1.14 -22.84 -11.02
C LYS A 92 0.31 -22.80 -10.54
N ILE A 93 0.66 -23.58 -9.50
CA ILE A 93 2.04 -23.70 -9.03
C ILE A 93 2.93 -24.26 -10.15
N ASN A 94 2.51 -25.32 -10.82
CA ASN A 94 3.29 -25.97 -11.87
C ASN A 94 3.56 -25.02 -13.06
N ASN A 95 2.58 -24.20 -13.43
CA ASN A 95 2.70 -23.23 -14.51
C ASN A 95 3.84 -22.22 -14.24
N HIS A 96 4.08 -21.85 -12.97
CA HIS A 96 5.20 -20.99 -12.62
C HIS A 96 6.58 -21.58 -12.94
N PHE A 97 6.70 -22.91 -13.04
CA PHE A 97 7.94 -23.63 -13.40
C PHE A 97 8.08 -23.88 -14.90
N THR A 98 6.98 -23.87 -15.66
CA THR A 98 7.00 -24.17 -17.11
C THR A 98 7.48 -23.00 -17.98
N GLY A 99 7.38 -21.75 -17.49
CA GLY A 99 7.87 -20.56 -18.18
C GLY A 99 9.38 -20.35 -17.98
N SER A 100 10.20 -21.04 -18.79
CA SER A 100 11.66 -21.03 -18.70
C SER A 100 12.29 -19.66 -19.04
N ARG A 101 12.33 -18.75 -18.04
CA ARG A 101 13.36 -17.71 -17.78
C ARG A 101 12.98 -16.70 -16.69
N ASP A 102 11.73 -16.68 -16.23
CA ASP A 102 11.31 -15.70 -15.23
C ASP A 102 11.66 -16.13 -13.80
N LYS A 103 12.75 -15.56 -13.27
CA LYS A 103 13.20 -15.78 -11.89
C LYS A 103 12.15 -15.32 -10.87
N GLN A 104 11.36 -14.29 -11.20
CA GLN A 104 10.33 -13.78 -10.29
C GLN A 104 9.19 -14.79 -10.15
N SER A 105 8.69 -15.35 -11.27
CA SER A 105 7.71 -16.44 -11.24
C SER A 105 8.20 -17.66 -10.45
N LEU A 106 9.45 -18.08 -10.62
CA LEU A 106 10.03 -19.18 -9.85
C LEU A 106 10.05 -18.89 -8.34
N TRP A 107 10.46 -17.67 -7.97
CA TRP A 107 10.46 -17.27 -6.56
C TRP A 107 9.05 -17.24 -5.96
N GLN A 108 8.05 -16.75 -6.70
CA GLN A 108 6.65 -16.79 -6.28
C GLN A 108 6.14 -18.23 -6.07
N ALA A 109 6.56 -19.17 -6.92
CA ALA A 109 6.22 -20.59 -6.76
C ALA A 109 6.83 -21.18 -5.49
N ILE A 110 8.10 -20.91 -5.23
CA ILE A 110 8.81 -21.36 -4.02
C ILE A 110 8.13 -20.80 -2.77
N GLN A 111 7.83 -19.50 -2.75
CA GLN A 111 7.11 -18.86 -1.65
C GLN A 111 5.74 -19.51 -1.40
N SER A 112 5.03 -19.88 -2.47
CA SER A 112 3.71 -20.52 -2.38
C SER A 112 3.77 -21.98 -1.88
N ILE A 113 4.91 -22.67 -2.04
CA ILE A 113 5.12 -24.05 -1.56
C ILE A 113 5.58 -24.07 -0.11
N THR A 114 6.44 -23.12 0.28
CA THR A 114 7.02 -23.05 1.62
C THR A 114 6.15 -22.28 2.61
N ASP A 115 5.02 -21.73 2.15
CA ASP A 115 4.20 -20.75 2.87
C ASP A 115 5.05 -19.57 3.39
N TYR A 116 6.18 -19.28 2.73
CA TYR A 116 7.10 -18.23 3.15
C TYR A 116 6.48 -16.86 2.89
N LYS A 117 6.04 -16.22 3.97
CA LYS A 117 5.69 -14.80 4.01
C LYS A 117 6.87 -14.07 4.64
N PRO A 118 7.65 -13.28 3.88
CA PRO A 118 8.60 -12.40 4.52
C PRO A 118 7.79 -11.51 5.46
N LEU A 119 8.16 -11.51 6.74
CA LEU A 119 7.66 -10.49 7.64
C LEU A 119 7.99 -9.15 6.98
N PRO A 120 7.09 -8.16 6.96
CA PRO A 120 7.53 -6.80 6.68
C PRO A 120 8.72 -6.60 7.58
N GLN A 121 9.90 -6.40 6.99
CA GLN A 121 11.06 -6.06 7.77
C GLN A 121 10.64 -4.76 8.44
N ALA A 122 10.26 -4.85 9.72
CA ALA A 122 10.33 -3.70 10.58
C ALA A 122 11.79 -3.31 10.40
N CYS A 123 12.03 -2.21 9.69
CA CYS A 123 13.26 -1.50 9.91
C CYS A 123 13.28 -1.36 11.42
N ASP A 124 14.15 -2.11 12.09
CA ASP A 124 14.50 -1.80 13.45
C ASP A 124 14.84 -0.34 13.38
N ASP A 125 13.97 0.47 14.00
CA ASP A 125 14.12 1.90 14.10
C ASP A 125 15.26 2.09 15.12
N GLU A 126 16.47 1.62 14.76
CA GLU A 126 17.69 2.18 15.30
C GLU A 126 17.66 3.62 14.82
N THR A 127 16.94 4.46 15.54
CA THR A 127 16.89 5.91 15.35
C THR A 127 18.29 6.49 15.37
N ALA A 128 19.25 5.77 15.97
CA ALA A 128 20.67 6.08 15.98
C ALA A 128 21.44 5.68 14.70
N LEU A 129 20.93 4.77 13.86
CA LEU A 129 21.63 4.31 12.65
C LEU A 129 21.83 5.45 11.63
N PRO A 130 20.83 6.32 11.35
CA PRO A 130 21.06 7.52 10.55
C PRO A 130 22.12 8.45 11.15
N ASP A 131 22.15 8.61 12.48
CA ASP A 131 23.16 9.44 13.16
C ASP A 131 24.56 8.83 13.06
N VAL A 132 24.68 7.50 13.14
CA VAL A 132 25.94 6.77 12.92
C VAL A 132 26.43 6.94 11.48
N PHE A 133 25.53 6.86 10.49
CA PHE A 133 25.89 7.12 9.09
C PHE A 133 26.31 8.58 8.89
N ASN A 134 25.54 9.53 9.41
CA ASN A 134 25.88 10.95 9.34
C ASN A 134 27.28 11.18 9.95
N HIS A 135 27.54 10.67 11.16
CA HIS A 135 28.86 10.77 11.79
C HIS A 135 29.97 10.12 10.95
N PHE A 136 29.71 8.94 10.38
CA PHE A 136 30.67 8.22 9.54
C PHE A 136 31.00 8.96 8.24
N TYR A 137 30.04 9.62 7.60
CA TYR A 137 30.28 10.36 6.35
C TYR A 137 30.82 11.78 6.63
N SER A 138 30.40 12.44 7.71
CA SER A 138 30.90 13.76 8.11
C SER A 138 32.35 13.77 8.58
N ARG A 139 32.94 12.60 8.90
CA ARG A 139 34.37 12.52 9.27
C ARG A 139 35.32 13.00 8.16
N PHE A 140 34.87 12.92 6.90
CA PHE A 140 35.61 13.44 5.75
C PHE A 140 35.42 14.96 5.56
N GLU A 141 34.41 15.54 6.21
CA GLU A 141 34.14 16.98 6.19
C GLU A 141 34.92 17.74 7.27
N MET A 142 35.29 17.10 8.39
CA MET A 142 36.11 17.72 9.45
C MET A 142 37.52 18.13 9.01
N GLN A 143 38.02 17.61 7.87
CA GLN A 143 39.30 18.03 7.28
C GLN A 143 39.14 19.04 6.13
N ASN A 144 37.91 19.41 5.78
CA ASN A 144 37.64 20.51 4.88
C ASN A 144 37.58 21.81 5.68
N ASP A 145 38.75 22.39 5.99
CA ASP A 145 38.89 23.78 6.47
C ASP A 145 38.54 24.82 5.39
N THR A 146 37.90 24.39 4.28
CA THR A 146 37.34 25.30 3.29
C THR A 146 36.08 25.92 3.88
N PRO A 147 36.07 27.24 4.18
CA PRO A 147 34.85 27.91 4.57
C PRO A 147 33.81 27.67 3.48
N ALA A 148 32.63 27.21 3.86
CA ALA A 148 31.50 27.06 2.95
C ALA A 148 31.30 28.39 2.22
N GLN A 149 31.76 28.46 0.96
CA GLN A 149 31.44 29.59 0.12
C GLN A 149 29.94 29.54 -0.09
N LYS A 150 29.21 30.40 0.64
CA LYS A 150 27.92 30.87 0.14
C LYS A 150 28.23 31.48 -1.22
N LEU A 151 27.91 30.73 -2.27
CA LEU A 151 27.75 31.29 -3.59
C LEU A 151 26.89 32.55 -3.43
N PRO A 152 27.29 33.69 -4.00
CA PRO A 152 26.45 34.87 -3.99
C PRO A 152 25.09 34.44 -4.53
N THR A 153 24.02 34.74 -3.79
CA THR A 153 22.67 34.54 -4.30
C THR A 153 22.64 35.22 -5.66
N PRO A 154 22.36 34.50 -6.76
CA PRO A 154 22.25 35.14 -8.06
C PRO A 154 21.21 36.27 -7.93
N PRO A 155 21.30 37.38 -8.70
CA PRO A 155 20.44 38.56 -8.55
C PRO A 155 18.96 38.34 -8.86
N ASN A 156 18.50 37.10 -8.81
CA ASN A 156 17.19 36.66 -9.18
C ASN A 156 16.75 35.65 -8.12
N ASP A 157 16.37 36.18 -6.95
CA ASP A 157 15.37 35.54 -6.08
C ASP A 157 14.06 35.45 -6.89
N GLN A 158 14.04 34.57 -7.89
CA GLN A 158 12.80 34.08 -8.44
C GLN A 158 12.22 33.21 -7.33
N VAL A 159 11.27 33.79 -6.61
CA VAL A 159 10.23 33.04 -5.92
C VAL A 159 9.87 31.88 -6.83
N PHE A 160 10.08 30.63 -6.38
CA PHE A 160 9.72 29.44 -7.14
C PHE A 160 8.22 29.49 -7.44
N CYS A 161 7.86 30.02 -8.62
CA CYS A 161 6.49 30.10 -9.06
C CYS A 161 6.11 28.72 -9.62
N LEU A 162 5.55 27.87 -8.75
CA LEU A 162 4.97 26.61 -9.17
C LEU A 162 3.66 26.88 -9.89
N SER A 163 3.56 26.49 -11.16
CA SER A 163 2.28 26.56 -11.88
C SER A 163 1.40 25.34 -11.54
N PRO A 164 0.06 25.49 -11.59
CA PRO A 164 -0.85 24.34 -11.43
C PRO A 164 -0.57 23.21 -12.43
N ALA A 165 -0.09 23.54 -13.63
CA ALA A 165 0.29 22.56 -14.64
C ALA A 165 1.51 21.71 -14.21
N ASP A 166 2.49 22.33 -13.55
CA ASP A 166 3.68 21.64 -13.04
C ASP A 166 3.32 20.71 -11.87
N VAL A 167 2.41 21.14 -11.00
CA VAL A 167 1.87 20.33 -9.91
C VAL A 167 1.09 19.13 -10.46
N ARG A 168 0.23 19.34 -11.47
CA ARG A 168 -0.51 18.24 -12.12
C ARG A 168 0.41 17.23 -12.81
N LYS A 169 1.46 17.70 -13.46
CA LYS A 169 2.45 16.85 -14.15
C LYS A 169 3.30 16.03 -13.18
N THR A 170 3.63 16.58 -12.01
CA THR A 170 4.40 15.87 -10.99
C THR A 170 3.55 14.84 -10.27
N LEU A 171 2.32 15.19 -9.88
CA LEU A 171 1.38 14.27 -9.22
C LEU A 171 0.96 13.11 -10.14
N SER A 172 0.77 13.33 -11.45
CA SER A 172 0.42 12.24 -12.38
C SER A 172 1.54 11.22 -12.62
N ARG A 173 2.78 11.56 -12.29
CA ARG A 173 3.92 10.62 -12.37
C ARG A 173 4.04 9.71 -11.15
N ILE A 174 3.26 9.95 -10.10
CA ILE A 174 3.27 9.11 -8.91
C ILE A 174 2.71 7.73 -9.27
N ASN A 175 3.40 6.68 -8.84
CA ASN A 175 2.93 5.32 -9.06
C ASN A 175 1.88 4.97 -8.00
N PRO A 176 0.61 4.74 -8.37
CA PRO A 176 -0.46 4.48 -7.41
C PRO A 176 -0.33 3.15 -6.67
N ARG A 177 0.56 2.26 -7.15
CA ARG A 177 0.82 0.94 -6.55
C ARG A 177 1.92 0.95 -5.49
N LYS A 178 2.59 2.08 -5.28
CA LYS A 178 3.63 2.18 -4.24
C LYS A 178 3.00 2.21 -2.84
N ALA A 179 3.77 1.74 -1.87
CA ALA A 179 3.40 1.81 -0.47
C ALA A 179 3.20 3.27 -0.04
N VAL A 180 2.35 3.43 0.97
CA VAL A 180 2.01 4.73 1.53
C VAL A 180 3.20 5.27 2.34
N GLY A 181 3.44 6.57 2.25
CA GLY A 181 4.46 7.26 3.03
C GLY A 181 4.09 7.39 4.52
N PRO A 182 4.96 8.00 5.34
CA PRO A 182 4.70 8.25 6.76
C PRO A 182 3.51 9.21 6.99
N ASP A 183 3.11 9.97 5.98
CA ASP A 183 1.94 10.82 5.94
C ASP A 183 0.61 10.06 5.77
N ASN A 184 0.68 8.76 5.52
CA ASN A 184 -0.45 7.89 5.27
C ASN A 184 -1.31 8.30 4.05
N ILE A 185 -0.73 9.00 3.06
CA ILE A 185 -1.43 9.44 1.83
C ILE A 185 -1.14 8.48 0.66
N PRO A 186 -2.12 7.68 0.21
CA PRO A 186 -1.88 6.72 -0.85
C PRO A 186 -1.81 7.38 -2.24
N GLY A 187 -0.86 6.93 -3.05
CA GLY A 187 -0.58 7.53 -4.37
C GLY A 187 -1.67 7.36 -5.44
N HIS A 188 -2.77 6.64 -5.16
CA HIS A 188 -3.91 6.56 -6.08
C HIS A 188 -4.88 7.75 -5.93
N LEU A 189 -4.65 8.64 -4.97
CA LEU A 189 -5.45 9.84 -4.74
C LEU A 189 -4.89 11.08 -5.46
N THR A 190 -3.92 10.90 -6.35
CA THR A 190 -3.29 12.01 -7.10
C THR A 190 -4.27 12.86 -7.86
N ASP A 191 -5.39 12.27 -8.31
CA ASP A 191 -6.42 12.96 -9.07
C ASP A 191 -7.26 13.88 -8.16
N VAL A 192 -7.59 13.40 -6.96
CA VAL A 192 -8.29 14.20 -5.94
C VAL A 192 -7.39 15.32 -5.42
N LEU A 193 -6.11 15.02 -5.18
CA LEU A 193 -5.14 16.03 -4.73
C LEU A 193 -4.84 17.06 -5.82
N THR A 194 -4.76 16.67 -7.09
CA THR A 194 -4.59 17.64 -8.18
C THR A 194 -5.78 18.58 -8.28
N ASP A 195 -7.01 18.10 -8.12
CA ASP A 195 -8.17 18.98 -8.12
C ASP A 195 -8.22 19.88 -6.88
N ILE A 196 -7.80 19.43 -5.71
CA ILE A 196 -7.72 20.27 -4.50
C ILE A 196 -6.65 21.36 -4.63
N PHE A 197 -5.45 21.03 -5.14
CA PHE A 197 -4.33 21.96 -5.22
C PHE A 197 -4.31 22.83 -6.49
N CYS A 198 -4.99 22.40 -7.56
CA CYS A 198 -5.01 23.12 -8.84
C CYS A 198 -6.35 23.82 -9.14
N ALA A 199 -7.39 23.70 -8.29
CA ALA A 199 -8.69 24.38 -8.49
C ALA A 199 -8.69 25.87 -8.10
N ARG A 200 -7.56 26.57 -8.23
CA ARG A 200 -7.49 28.01 -8.01
C ARG A 200 -6.61 28.71 -9.04
#